data_AF-A0A9W3P757-F1
#
_entry.id   AF-A0A9W3P757-F1
#
_cell.length_a   1.000
_cell.length_b   1.000
_cell.length_c   1.000
_cell.angle_alpha   90.00
_cell.angle_beta   90.00
_cell.angle_gamma   90.00
#
_symmetry.space_group_name_H-M   'P 1'
#
loop_
_entity.id
_entity.type
_entity.pdbx_description
1 polymer ?
#
loop_
_entity_poly.entity_id
_entity_poly.type
_entity_poly.pdbx_seq_one_letter_code
_entity_poly.pdbx_strand_id
1 'polypeptide(L)'
;MTEKITIAVTAHRPNKLYGYDYFSPGNLAIATKLREHLLSHLDQGKQVHAISGMALGGDTIYALVVLKLKRQGYNITLESAIPCTAHSSQWPKPSQDQWKSIVEQADVVTYVSKLLYKPYLMQKRNEYMVNQCDELIAIWNGEPKGGTGNCVDYAIKKEKKMVQINPKELIIQHKGDILRSDCDVVMHQANARSTMGSGIAKQIRAEFPVVYEVDRSSPLRPEQKLGTFTFANVQNNGKSIEIVNLYGQLNYGADRKLYTVYEALESALFSYLANRLDREGNLSHLKIGVPKYIGCARAGGDWNVVKGILEKATKHFNVSIHTYEFAA
;
A
#
# COMPACT_ATOMS: atom_id res chain seq x y z
N MET A 1 30.68 -13.70 -11.85
CA MET A 1 30.59 -13.24 -10.45
C MET A 1 29.16 -12.81 -10.21
N THR A 2 28.50 -13.29 -9.17
CA THR A 2 27.16 -12.83 -8.81
C THR A 2 27.24 -11.36 -8.40
N GLU A 3 26.51 -10.48 -9.08
CA GLU A 3 26.49 -9.05 -8.75
C GLU A 3 25.89 -8.87 -7.35
N LYS A 4 26.56 -8.10 -6.48
CA LYS A 4 26.10 -7.83 -5.11
C LYS A 4 25.54 -6.41 -5.03
N ILE A 5 24.43 -6.24 -4.31
CA ILE A 5 23.86 -4.94 -3.96
C ILE A 5 23.55 -4.87 -2.46
N THR A 6 23.92 -3.75 -1.83
CA THR A 6 23.63 -3.47 -0.43
C THR A 6 22.49 -2.47 -0.33
N ILE A 7 21.38 -2.87 0.33
CA ILE A 7 20.17 -2.06 0.43
C ILE A 7 19.86 -1.80 1.91
N ALA A 8 19.94 -0.53 2.32
CA ALA A 8 19.55 -0.09 3.65
C ALA A 8 18.10 0.42 3.67
N VAL A 9 17.49 0.45 4.86
CA VAL A 9 16.18 1.08 5.07
C VAL A 9 16.24 2.19 6.11
N THR A 10 15.45 3.24 5.90
CA THR A 10 15.06 4.19 6.93
C THR A 10 13.55 4.36 6.93
N ALA A 11 12.92 4.41 8.09
CA ALA A 11 11.47 4.45 8.18
C ALA A 11 10.94 5.30 9.32
N HIS A 12 9.66 5.65 9.20
CA HIS A 12 8.85 6.20 10.28
C HIS A 12 8.61 5.17 11.40
N ARG A 13 8.35 5.67 12.61
CA ARG A 13 7.97 4.89 13.80
C ARG A 13 6.48 4.52 13.76
N PRO A 14 6.00 3.55 14.57
CA PRO A 14 4.62 3.06 14.53
C PRO A 14 3.53 4.15 14.56
N ASN A 15 3.74 5.23 15.32
CA ASN A 15 2.80 6.36 15.43
C ASN A 15 2.70 7.23 14.15
N LYS A 16 3.67 7.13 13.24
CA LYS A 16 3.66 7.78 11.92
C LYS A 16 3.41 6.76 10.79
N LEU A 17 3.11 5.51 11.16
CA LEU A 17 2.72 4.40 10.30
C LEU A 17 1.33 3.89 10.75
N TYR A 18 1.05 2.60 10.57
CA TYR A 18 -0.23 1.95 10.84
C TYR A 18 -0.24 1.23 12.19
N GLY A 19 0.37 1.85 13.20
CA GLY A 19 0.44 1.30 14.56
C GLY A 19 1.45 0.17 14.74
N TYR A 20 1.34 -0.52 15.87
CA TYR A 20 2.24 -1.59 16.30
C TYR A 20 1.91 -2.96 15.71
N ASP A 21 0.70 -3.13 15.17
CA ASP A 21 0.31 -4.36 14.49
C ASP A 21 0.97 -4.42 13.11
N TYR A 22 2.00 -5.26 12.95
CA TYR A 22 2.69 -5.44 11.68
C TYR A 22 1.82 -6.11 10.60
N PHE A 23 0.68 -6.70 10.99
CA PHE A 23 -0.29 -7.31 10.09
C PHE A 23 -1.45 -6.37 9.74
N SER A 24 -1.42 -5.12 10.22
CA SER A 24 -2.39 -4.13 9.77
C SER A 24 -2.30 -3.92 8.26
N PRO A 25 -3.41 -3.61 7.56
CA PRO A 25 -3.43 -3.52 6.09
C PRO A 25 -2.37 -2.57 5.55
N GLY A 26 -2.17 -1.43 6.21
CA GLY A 26 -1.17 -0.46 5.78
C GLY A 26 0.27 -0.93 5.99
N ASN A 27 0.56 -1.65 7.08
CA ASN A 27 1.88 -2.25 7.30
C ASN A 27 2.14 -3.42 6.32
N LEU A 28 1.12 -4.21 5.97
CA LEU A 28 1.20 -5.24 4.93
C LEU A 28 1.41 -4.65 3.52
N ALA A 29 0.81 -3.50 3.22
CA ALA A 29 1.04 -2.79 1.96
C ALA A 29 2.50 -2.29 1.86
N ILE A 30 3.05 -1.74 2.94
CA ILE A 30 4.48 -1.39 3.03
C ILE A 30 5.34 -2.64 2.83
N ALA A 31 5.02 -3.75 3.51
CA ALA A 31 5.75 -5.02 3.37
C ALA A 31 5.71 -5.56 1.93
N THR A 32 4.59 -5.39 1.23
CA THR A 32 4.42 -5.80 -0.17
C THR A 32 5.33 -4.99 -1.09
N LYS A 33 5.33 -3.65 -0.96
CA LYS A 33 6.22 -2.78 -1.75
C LYS A 33 7.71 -3.06 -1.48
N LEU A 34 8.08 -3.33 -0.22
CA LEU A 34 9.44 -3.74 0.13
C LEU A 34 9.80 -5.08 -0.53
N ARG A 35 8.89 -6.06 -0.49
CA ARG A 35 9.09 -7.37 -1.10
C ARG A 35 9.28 -7.27 -2.61
N GLU A 36 8.40 -6.57 -3.31
CA GLU A 36 8.48 -6.35 -4.76
C GLU A 36 9.81 -5.70 -5.15
N HIS A 37 10.22 -4.68 -4.42
CA HIS A 37 11.48 -4.00 -4.67
C HIS A 37 12.70 -4.92 -4.49
N LEU A 38 12.76 -5.67 -3.38
CA LEU A 38 13.84 -6.64 -3.14
C LEU A 38 13.86 -7.76 -4.20
N LEU A 39 12.68 -8.28 -4.58
CA LEU A 39 12.55 -9.29 -5.63
C LEU A 39 13.05 -8.77 -6.98
N SER A 40 12.83 -7.50 -7.31
CA SER A 40 13.33 -6.94 -8.56
C SER A 40 14.85 -7.07 -8.75
N HIS A 41 15.62 -7.08 -7.66
CA HIS A 41 17.06 -7.33 -7.68
C HIS A 41 17.39 -8.83 -7.64
N LEU A 42 16.68 -9.60 -6.82
CA LEU A 42 16.90 -11.04 -6.68
C LEU A 42 16.58 -11.81 -7.97
N ASP A 43 15.52 -11.42 -8.68
CA ASP A 43 15.08 -12.02 -9.95
C ASP A 43 16.06 -11.71 -11.09
N GLN A 44 16.87 -10.66 -10.95
CA GLN A 44 18.00 -10.36 -11.84
C GLN A 44 19.26 -11.18 -11.48
N GLY A 45 19.16 -12.09 -10.51
CA GLY A 45 20.27 -12.92 -10.04
C GLY A 45 21.24 -12.20 -9.11
N LYS A 46 20.92 -11.01 -8.59
CA LYS A 46 21.80 -10.29 -7.66
C LYS A 46 21.78 -10.93 -6.27
N GLN A 47 22.91 -10.90 -5.59
CA GLN A 47 22.96 -11.13 -4.15
C GLN A 47 22.58 -9.83 -3.43
N VAL A 48 21.58 -9.89 -2.57
CA VAL A 48 21.14 -8.72 -1.78
C VAL A 48 21.69 -8.79 -0.36
N HIS A 49 22.36 -7.74 0.08
CA HIS A 49 22.73 -7.54 1.47
C HIS A 49 21.85 -6.44 2.08
N ALA A 50 20.89 -6.82 2.93
CA ALA A 50 19.90 -5.92 3.47
C ALA A 50 20.29 -5.43 4.87
N ILE A 51 20.38 -4.12 5.06
CA ILE A 51 20.72 -3.51 6.36
C ILE A 51 19.47 -2.88 6.98
N SER A 52 19.03 -3.43 8.11
CA SER A 52 17.98 -2.83 8.94
C SER A 52 18.58 -2.11 10.13
N GLY A 53 18.06 -0.93 10.44
CA GLY A 53 18.46 -0.18 11.63
C GLY A 53 17.76 -0.57 12.91
N MET A 54 16.97 -1.65 12.86
CA MET A 54 16.42 -2.37 14.01
C MET A 54 15.59 -1.52 14.97
N ALA A 55 14.94 -0.50 14.42
CA ALA A 55 14.04 0.40 15.11
C ALA A 55 12.57 -0.08 14.97
N LEU A 56 11.73 0.17 15.97
CA LEU A 56 10.28 -0.06 15.82
C LEU A 56 9.70 0.65 14.60
N GLY A 57 8.76 -0.01 13.92
CA GLY A 57 8.09 0.51 12.72
C GLY A 57 8.63 -0.12 11.45
N GLY A 58 8.91 0.69 10.43
CA GLY A 58 9.29 0.18 9.12
C GLY A 58 10.63 -0.55 9.07
N ASP A 59 11.60 -0.23 9.93
CA ASP A 59 12.86 -0.99 10.02
C ASP A 59 12.59 -2.44 10.48
N THR A 60 11.63 -2.66 11.39
CA THR A 60 11.16 -4.01 11.78
C THR A 60 10.45 -4.71 10.62
N ILE A 61 9.55 -4.03 9.91
CA ILE A 61 8.83 -4.60 8.75
C ILE A 61 9.83 -5.04 7.67
N TYR A 62 10.83 -4.22 7.36
CA TYR A 62 11.87 -4.55 6.41
C TYR A 62 12.65 -5.80 6.81
N ALA A 63 13.09 -5.89 8.07
CA ALA A 63 13.80 -7.07 8.56
C ALA A 63 12.94 -8.35 8.45
N LEU A 64 11.64 -8.27 8.77
CA LEU A 64 10.71 -9.40 8.63
C LEU A 64 10.53 -9.84 7.17
N VAL A 65 10.43 -8.90 6.23
CA VAL A 65 10.35 -9.19 4.79
C VAL A 65 11.61 -9.88 4.31
N VAL A 66 12.78 -9.38 4.69
CA VAL A 66 14.08 -9.97 4.35
C VAL A 66 14.18 -11.41 4.88
N LEU A 67 13.86 -11.65 6.15
CA LEU A 67 13.89 -12.99 6.73
C LEU A 67 12.89 -13.94 6.04
N LYS A 68 11.72 -13.44 5.62
CA LYS A 68 10.76 -14.23 4.86
C LYS A 68 11.31 -14.63 3.49
N LEU A 69 11.96 -13.71 2.76
CA LEU A 69 12.61 -14.00 1.49
C LEU A 69 13.78 -14.99 1.67
N LYS A 70 14.60 -14.80 2.71
CA LYS A 70 15.69 -15.72 3.04
C LYS A 70 15.18 -17.15 3.28
N ARG A 71 14.09 -17.32 4.05
CA ARG A 71 13.45 -18.64 4.26
C ARG A 71 12.87 -19.25 2.98
N GLN A 72 12.56 -18.44 1.98
CA GLN A 72 12.11 -18.89 0.66
C GLN A 72 13.28 -19.30 -0.26
N GLY A 73 14.53 -19.26 0.21
CA GLY A 73 15.71 -19.68 -0.54
C GLY A 73 16.33 -18.60 -1.43
N TYR A 74 15.87 -17.35 -1.34
CA TYR A 74 16.47 -16.25 -2.09
C TYR A 74 17.88 -15.91 -1.57
N ASN A 75 18.76 -15.47 -2.47
CA ASN A 75 20.13 -15.06 -2.14
C ASN A 75 20.16 -13.67 -1.48
N ILE A 76 19.66 -13.60 -0.25
CA ILE A 76 19.54 -12.38 0.55
C ILE A 76 20.04 -12.61 1.97
N THR A 77 20.76 -11.63 2.52
CA THR A 77 21.25 -11.62 3.91
C THR A 77 20.68 -10.43 4.68
N LEU A 78 20.49 -10.60 6.00
CA LEU A 78 20.07 -9.54 6.91
C LEU A 78 21.23 -9.12 7.81
N GLU A 79 21.55 -7.83 7.79
CA GLU A 79 22.32 -7.16 8.82
C GLU A 79 21.42 -6.34 9.76
N SER A 80 21.57 -6.59 11.06
CA SER A 80 20.97 -5.81 12.14
C SER A 80 21.94 -4.73 12.61
N ALA A 81 21.81 -3.51 12.09
CA ALA A 81 22.58 -2.33 12.52
C ALA A 81 21.95 -1.70 13.77
N ILE A 82 22.44 -2.10 14.94
CA ILE A 82 21.93 -1.70 16.25
C ILE A 82 22.70 -0.46 16.74
N PRO A 83 22.01 0.63 17.10
CA PRO A 83 22.68 1.88 17.43
C PRO A 83 23.44 1.87 18.77
N CYS A 84 22.95 1.11 19.75
CA CYS A 84 23.45 1.16 21.13
C CYS A 84 23.11 -0.13 21.89
N THR A 85 23.80 -0.36 23.02
CA THR A 85 23.47 -1.45 23.95
C THR A 85 22.10 -1.23 24.56
N ALA A 86 21.36 -2.32 24.81
CA ALA A 86 20.00 -2.31 25.38
C ALA A 86 18.98 -1.46 24.59
N HIS A 87 19.14 -1.36 23.26
CA HIS A 87 18.31 -0.51 22.39
C HIS A 87 16.80 -0.72 22.55
N SER A 88 16.37 -1.98 22.71
CA SER A 88 14.96 -2.37 22.80
C SER A 88 14.40 -2.36 24.24
N SER A 89 15.22 -2.09 25.25
CA SER A 89 14.88 -2.33 26.68
C SER A 89 13.66 -1.57 27.20
N GLN A 90 13.31 -0.44 26.59
CA GLN A 90 12.18 0.40 26.99
C GLN A 90 10.89 0.13 26.18
N TRP A 91 10.91 -0.86 25.27
CA TRP A 91 9.74 -1.16 24.43
C TRP A 91 8.77 -2.14 25.12
N PRO A 92 7.51 -2.23 24.67
CA PRO A 92 6.61 -3.28 25.15
C PRO A 92 7.21 -4.68 24.94
N LYS A 93 6.93 -5.60 25.88
CA LYS A 93 7.49 -6.96 25.87
C LYS A 93 7.33 -7.71 24.54
N PRO A 94 6.14 -7.69 23.87
CA PRO A 94 5.99 -8.31 22.55
C PRO A 94 6.95 -7.74 21.49
N SER A 95 7.21 -6.44 21.53
CA SER A 95 8.15 -5.77 20.63
C SER A 95 9.60 -6.13 20.93
N GLN A 96 9.94 -6.34 22.21
CA GLN A 96 11.28 -6.82 22.61
C GLN A 96 11.52 -8.26 22.11
N ASP A 97 10.52 -9.13 22.27
CA ASP A 97 10.61 -10.54 21.85
C ASP A 97 10.72 -10.67 20.33
N GLN A 98 9.92 -9.88 19.59
CA GLN A 98 10.03 -9.79 18.13
C GLN A 98 11.42 -9.30 17.69
N TRP A 99 11.93 -8.25 18.33
CA TRP A 99 13.25 -7.70 18.02
C TRP A 99 14.35 -8.74 18.28
N LYS A 100 14.30 -9.43 19.43
CA LYS A 100 15.26 -10.48 19.77
C LYS A 100 15.23 -11.62 18.75
N SER A 101 14.03 -12.09 18.39
CA SER A 101 13.86 -13.13 17.37
C SER A 101 14.45 -12.74 16.01
N ILE A 102 14.35 -11.47 15.61
CA ILE A 102 14.96 -10.98 14.36
C ILE A 102 16.49 -10.98 14.46
N VAL A 103 17.04 -10.45 15.55
CA VAL A 103 18.50 -10.37 15.77
C VAL A 103 19.13 -11.78 15.78
N GLU A 104 18.47 -12.77 16.38
CA GLU A 104 18.92 -14.16 16.41
C GLU A 104 18.95 -14.82 15.01
N GLN A 105 18.14 -14.34 14.07
CA GLN A 105 18.08 -14.86 12.69
C GLN A 105 18.92 -14.06 11.69
N ALA A 106 19.48 -12.92 12.11
CA ALA A 106 20.29 -12.06 11.27
C ALA A 106 21.63 -12.73 10.94
N ASP A 107 22.13 -12.50 9.72
CA ASP A 107 23.44 -12.99 9.27
C ASP A 107 24.58 -12.18 9.91
N VAL A 108 24.32 -10.89 10.15
CA VAL A 108 25.28 -9.96 10.74
C VAL A 108 24.57 -9.13 11.81
N VAL A 109 25.21 -8.94 12.95
CA VAL A 109 24.74 -8.05 14.02
C VAL A 109 25.82 -7.02 14.29
N THR A 110 25.54 -5.76 13.93
CA THR A 110 26.48 -4.66 14.06
C THR A 110 26.02 -3.71 15.15
N TYR A 111 26.76 -3.65 16.26
CA TYR A 111 26.60 -2.59 17.25
C TYR A 111 27.41 -1.36 16.85
N VAL A 112 26.74 -0.32 16.35
CA VAL A 112 27.37 0.94 15.92
C VAL A 112 28.00 1.67 17.11
N SER A 113 27.47 1.46 18.32
CA SER A 113 28.07 1.89 19.57
C SER A 113 27.82 0.88 20.68
N LYS A 114 28.79 0.73 21.59
CA LYS A 114 28.66 -0.07 22.83
C LYS A 114 28.06 0.71 24.00
N LEU A 115 27.76 1.99 23.82
CA LEU A 115 27.16 2.85 24.85
C LEU A 115 25.68 2.51 25.09
N LEU A 116 25.14 2.93 26.23
CA LEU A 116 23.70 2.99 26.47
C LEU A 116 23.04 4.07 25.59
N TYR A 117 21.71 4.01 25.46
CA TYR A 117 20.94 4.90 24.59
C TYR A 117 21.24 6.39 24.84
N LYS A 118 21.64 7.08 23.77
CA LYS A 118 21.69 8.53 23.68
C LYS A 118 21.06 8.92 22.33
N PRO A 119 20.28 10.02 22.24
CA PRO A 119 19.54 10.36 21.02
C PRO A 119 20.41 10.42 19.74
N TYR A 120 21.64 10.96 19.83
CA TYR A 120 22.53 11.07 18.67
C TYR A 120 23.01 9.72 18.11
N LEU A 121 22.91 8.63 18.89
CA LEU A 121 23.30 7.29 18.43
C LEU A 121 22.35 6.78 17.34
N MET A 122 21.10 7.26 17.29
CA MET A 122 20.18 6.93 16.20
C MET A 122 20.71 7.49 14.87
N GLN A 123 21.21 8.73 14.91
CA GLN A 123 21.80 9.36 13.74
C GLN A 123 23.11 8.68 13.34
N LYS A 124 23.96 8.31 14.30
CA LYS A 124 25.21 7.56 13.99
C LYS A 124 24.93 6.22 13.31
N ARG A 125 23.88 5.51 13.74
CA ARG A 125 23.43 4.31 13.05
C ARG A 125 22.94 4.61 11.63
N ASN A 126 22.15 5.66 11.44
CA ASN A 126 21.69 6.07 10.10
C ASN A 126 22.87 6.40 9.18
N GLU A 127 23.85 7.16 9.67
CA GLU A 127 25.09 7.46 8.94
C GLU A 127 25.83 6.19 8.54
N TYR A 128 25.97 5.23 9.47
CA TYR A 128 26.58 3.93 9.19
C TYR A 128 25.86 3.21 8.04
N MET A 129 24.55 3.02 8.14
CA MET A 129 23.77 2.30 7.12
C MET A 129 23.88 2.96 5.73
N VAL A 130 23.72 4.30 5.69
CA VAL A 130 23.79 5.07 4.44
C VAL A 130 25.18 4.97 3.81
N ASN A 131 26.24 5.04 4.62
CA ASN A 131 27.59 4.95 4.09
C ASN A 131 27.88 3.58 3.47
N GLN A 132 27.29 2.50 4.00
CA GLN A 132 27.50 1.12 3.51
C GLN A 132 26.60 0.72 2.33
N CYS A 133 25.42 1.33 2.17
CA CYS A 133 24.47 0.90 1.16
C CYS A 133 24.77 1.46 -0.23
N ASP A 134 24.44 0.69 -1.27
CA ASP A 134 24.37 1.19 -2.66
C ASP A 134 23.03 1.91 -2.89
N GLU A 135 21.99 1.48 -2.18
CA GLU A 135 20.64 2.02 -2.27
C GLU A 135 19.98 2.16 -0.90
N LEU A 136 19.23 3.24 -0.69
CA LEU A 136 18.42 3.47 0.49
C LEU A 136 16.93 3.42 0.15
N ILE A 137 16.19 2.55 0.83
CA ILE A 137 14.72 2.58 0.84
C ILE A 137 14.26 3.51 1.97
N ALA A 138 13.50 4.54 1.62
CA ALA A 138 12.91 5.49 2.55
C ALA A 138 11.40 5.25 2.69
N ILE A 139 10.97 4.65 3.81
CA ILE A 139 9.54 4.52 4.16
C ILE A 139 9.11 5.83 4.82
N TRP A 140 8.86 6.83 3.97
CA TRP A 140 8.82 8.24 4.36
C TRP A 140 7.79 9.03 3.56
N ASN A 141 7.08 9.92 4.24
CA ASN A 141 5.97 10.70 3.71
C ASN A 141 6.36 12.11 3.23
N GLY A 142 7.65 12.39 3.06
CA GLY A 142 8.15 13.72 2.68
C GLY A 142 8.34 14.70 3.84
N GLU A 143 8.05 14.33 5.08
CA GLU A 143 8.20 15.26 6.22
C GLU A 143 9.68 15.48 6.57
N PRO A 144 10.24 16.70 6.41
CA PRO A 144 11.66 16.96 6.60
C PRO A 144 12.08 16.87 8.08
N LYS A 145 11.14 17.12 9.01
CA LYS A 145 11.41 17.08 10.44
C LYS A 145 11.27 15.66 10.99
N GLY A 146 12.38 15.07 11.43
CA GLY A 146 12.41 13.83 12.18
C GLY A 146 13.58 12.92 11.82
N GLY A 147 13.73 11.80 12.52
CA GLY A 147 14.85 10.88 12.30
C GLY A 147 14.90 10.31 10.88
N THR A 148 13.75 10.03 10.26
CA THR A 148 13.67 9.53 8.88
C THR A 148 14.06 10.62 7.88
N GLY A 149 13.54 11.84 8.02
CA GLY A 149 13.91 12.99 7.19
C GLY A 149 15.40 13.30 7.26
N ASN A 150 15.99 13.33 8.47
CA ASN A 150 17.42 13.53 8.66
C ASN A 150 18.28 12.44 7.96
N CYS A 151 17.80 11.19 7.94
CA CYS A 151 18.47 10.11 7.24
C CYS A 151 18.41 10.28 5.71
N VAL A 152 17.23 10.66 5.19
CA VAL A 152 17.03 10.97 3.76
C VAL A 152 17.93 12.13 3.33
N ASP A 153 17.96 13.22 4.09
CA ASP A 153 18.82 14.37 3.82
C ASP A 153 20.30 13.99 3.79
N TYR A 154 20.72 13.10 4.69
CA TYR A 154 22.09 12.58 4.71
C TYR A 154 22.39 11.70 3.49
N ALA A 155 21.45 10.86 3.07
CA ALA A 155 21.59 10.01 1.89
C ALA A 155 21.67 10.81 0.60
N ILE A 156 20.89 11.89 0.48
CA ILE A 156 20.98 12.86 -0.63
C ILE A 156 22.39 13.48 -0.68
N LYS A 157 22.92 13.94 0.46
CA LYS A 157 24.28 14.49 0.56
C LYS A 157 25.37 13.47 0.24
N LYS A 158 25.07 12.17 0.34
CA LYS A 158 25.95 11.05 -0.01
C LYS A 158 25.69 10.50 -1.41
N GLU A 159 24.85 11.17 -2.20
CA GLU A 159 24.51 10.81 -3.58
C GLU A 159 24.04 9.36 -3.73
N LYS A 160 23.34 8.85 -2.71
CA LYS A 160 22.84 7.48 -2.72
C LYS A 160 21.62 7.36 -3.62
N LYS A 161 21.52 6.24 -4.34
CA LYS A 161 20.29 5.85 -5.03
C LYS A 161 19.20 5.68 -3.96
N MET A 162 18.02 6.22 -4.23
CA MET A 162 16.91 6.18 -3.27
C MET A 162 15.63 5.63 -3.90
N VAL A 163 14.88 4.89 -3.09
CA VAL A 163 13.53 4.43 -3.39
C VAL A 163 12.62 4.88 -2.26
N GLN A 164 11.64 5.73 -2.57
CA GLN A 164 10.70 6.20 -1.56
C GLN A 164 9.42 5.36 -1.57
N ILE A 165 9.06 4.84 -0.40
CA ILE A 165 7.75 4.25 -0.15
C ILE A 165 7.00 5.25 0.72
N ASN A 166 6.08 6.01 0.13
CA ASN A 166 5.26 6.93 0.92
C ASN A 166 4.20 6.12 1.68
N PRO A 167 4.27 6.05 3.04
CA PRO A 167 3.30 5.30 3.81
C PRO A 167 1.91 5.94 3.72
N LYS A 168 1.76 7.16 3.19
CA LYS A 168 0.45 7.78 2.92
C LYS A 168 -0.13 7.42 1.54
N GLU A 169 0.66 6.85 0.63
CA GLU A 169 0.28 6.51 -0.75
C GLU A 169 0.26 4.98 -0.96
N LEU A 170 -0.69 4.33 -0.30
CA LEU A 170 -0.76 2.88 -0.20
C LEU A 170 -1.64 2.19 -1.25
N ILE A 171 -2.06 2.89 -2.30
CA ILE A 171 -2.70 2.20 -3.42
C ILE A 171 -1.70 1.19 -3.98
N ILE A 172 -2.03 -0.10 -3.90
CA ILE A 172 -1.21 -1.18 -4.43
C ILE A 172 -1.60 -1.36 -5.90
N GLN A 173 -0.65 -1.27 -6.82
CA GLN A 173 -0.94 -1.39 -8.24
C GLN A 173 -0.63 -2.81 -8.75
N HIS A 174 -1.56 -3.35 -9.52
CA HIS A 174 -1.49 -4.68 -10.14
C HIS A 174 -1.59 -4.54 -11.66
N LYS A 175 -0.95 -5.45 -12.38
CA LYS A 175 -1.25 -5.68 -13.81
C LYS A 175 -2.18 -6.87 -13.93
N GLY A 176 -3.23 -6.75 -14.72
CA GLY A 176 -4.17 -7.84 -15.01
C GLY A 176 -5.63 -7.43 -14.97
N ASP A 177 -6.50 -8.41 -15.22
CA ASP A 177 -7.94 -8.23 -15.19
C ASP A 177 -8.45 -8.23 -13.74
N ILE A 178 -9.03 -7.10 -13.33
CA ILE A 178 -9.63 -6.95 -12.00
C ILE A 178 -10.77 -7.95 -11.76
N LEU A 179 -11.49 -8.36 -12.79
CA LEU A 179 -12.58 -9.35 -12.68
C LEU A 179 -12.04 -10.77 -12.46
N ARG A 180 -10.72 -10.97 -12.56
CA ARG A 180 -10.04 -12.23 -12.21
C ARG A 180 -9.21 -12.13 -10.93
N SER A 181 -9.28 -11.00 -10.23
CA SER A 181 -8.52 -10.79 -9.00
C SER A 181 -9.07 -11.60 -7.81
N ASP A 182 -8.27 -11.70 -6.77
CA ASP A 182 -8.61 -12.26 -5.46
C ASP A 182 -9.31 -11.26 -4.53
N CYS A 183 -9.71 -10.09 -5.02
CA CYS A 183 -10.40 -9.06 -4.25
C CYS A 183 -11.73 -9.54 -3.67
N ASP A 184 -12.07 -9.07 -2.47
CA ASP A 184 -13.38 -9.32 -1.82
C ASP A 184 -14.46 -8.39 -2.38
N VAL A 185 -14.03 -7.20 -2.82
CA VAL A 185 -14.90 -6.18 -3.40
C VAL A 185 -14.25 -5.63 -4.66
N VAL A 186 -15.02 -5.51 -5.74
CA VAL A 186 -14.61 -4.82 -6.97
C VAL A 186 -15.50 -3.60 -7.18
N MET A 187 -14.90 -2.42 -7.33
CA MET A 187 -15.66 -1.19 -7.54
C MET A 187 -15.28 -0.53 -8.87
N HIS A 188 -16.26 0.09 -9.51
CA HIS A 188 -16.01 0.96 -10.66
C HIS A 188 -16.85 2.24 -10.57
N GLN A 189 -16.40 3.29 -11.23
CA GLN A 189 -17.21 4.49 -11.39
C GLN A 189 -18.30 4.23 -12.43
N ALA A 190 -19.55 4.35 -12.03
CA ALA A 190 -20.73 4.25 -12.86
C ALA A 190 -21.36 5.62 -13.14
N ASN A 191 -22.14 5.71 -14.22
CA ASN A 191 -22.99 6.87 -14.47
C ASN A 191 -24.39 6.67 -13.88
N ALA A 192 -25.01 7.77 -13.46
CA ALA A 192 -26.34 7.77 -12.89
C ALA A 192 -27.47 7.50 -13.91
N ARG A 193 -27.17 7.51 -15.21
CA ARG A 193 -28.09 7.09 -16.29
C ARG A 193 -28.18 5.56 -16.43
N SER A 194 -27.51 4.79 -15.58
CA SER A 194 -27.53 3.32 -15.58
C SER A 194 -27.14 2.72 -16.93
N THR A 195 -26.12 3.29 -17.57
CA THR A 195 -25.60 2.83 -18.86
C THR A 195 -24.25 2.15 -18.69
N MET A 196 -24.14 0.88 -19.10
CA MET A 196 -22.91 0.08 -19.05
C MET A 196 -22.45 -0.36 -20.44
N GLY A 197 -22.14 0.62 -21.31
CA GLY A 197 -21.87 0.38 -22.74
C GLY A 197 -20.40 0.28 -23.13
N SER A 198 -19.45 0.62 -22.25
CA SER A 198 -18.02 0.60 -22.58
C SER A 198 -17.13 0.35 -21.35
N GLY A 199 -15.84 0.11 -21.61
CA GLY A 199 -14.83 -0.08 -20.57
C GLY A 199 -15.17 -1.22 -19.62
N ILE A 200 -14.74 -1.08 -18.36
CA ILE A 200 -14.98 -2.07 -17.32
C ILE A 200 -16.48 -2.30 -17.06
N ALA A 201 -17.32 -1.26 -17.15
CA ALA A 201 -18.76 -1.39 -16.93
C ALA A 201 -19.40 -2.36 -17.94
N LYS A 202 -18.97 -2.33 -19.21
CA LYS A 202 -19.43 -3.30 -20.22
C LYS A 202 -19.01 -4.73 -19.87
N GLN A 203 -17.77 -4.92 -19.40
CA GLN A 203 -17.26 -6.22 -19.00
C GLN A 203 -18.02 -6.76 -17.79
N ILE A 204 -18.20 -5.93 -16.75
CA ILE A 204 -19.01 -6.26 -15.57
C ILE A 204 -20.42 -6.66 -15.98
N ARG A 205 -21.09 -5.91 -16.86
CA ARG A 205 -22.44 -6.27 -17.33
C ARG A 205 -22.47 -7.61 -18.08
N ALA A 206 -21.47 -7.88 -18.91
CA ALA A 206 -21.41 -9.11 -19.69
C ALA A 206 -21.18 -10.33 -18.81
N GLU A 207 -20.32 -10.20 -17.79
CA GLU A 207 -19.92 -11.31 -16.93
C GLU A 207 -20.84 -11.49 -15.71
N PHE A 208 -21.33 -10.38 -15.14
CA PHE A 208 -22.17 -10.34 -13.95
C PHE A 208 -23.43 -9.50 -14.21
N PRO A 209 -24.40 -9.99 -15.02
CA PRO A 209 -25.59 -9.22 -15.42
C PRO A 209 -26.39 -8.66 -14.25
N VAL A 210 -26.42 -9.36 -13.11
CA VAL A 210 -27.11 -8.91 -11.88
C VAL A 210 -26.62 -7.55 -11.37
N VAL A 211 -25.35 -7.21 -11.62
CA VAL A 211 -24.79 -5.88 -11.24
C VAL A 211 -25.42 -4.76 -12.07
N TYR A 212 -25.77 -5.05 -13.33
CA TYR A 212 -26.50 -4.13 -14.20
C TYR A 212 -27.99 -4.09 -13.86
N GLU A 213 -28.57 -5.20 -13.43
CA GLU A 213 -29.97 -5.27 -13.00
C GLU A 213 -30.22 -4.38 -11.77
N VAL A 214 -29.37 -4.47 -10.74
CA VAL A 214 -29.48 -3.60 -9.55
C VAL A 214 -29.23 -2.13 -9.88
N ASP A 215 -28.39 -1.85 -10.87
CA ASP A 215 -28.18 -0.50 -11.37
C ASP A 215 -29.47 0.05 -11.99
N ARG A 216 -30.08 -0.71 -12.91
CA ARG A 216 -31.33 -0.34 -13.59
C ARG A 216 -32.55 -0.28 -12.68
N SER A 217 -32.61 -1.14 -11.66
CA SER A 217 -33.76 -1.23 -10.76
C SER A 217 -33.73 -0.21 -9.62
N SER A 218 -32.68 0.62 -9.55
CA SER A 218 -32.59 1.69 -8.56
C SER A 218 -33.82 2.62 -8.67
N PRO A 219 -34.53 2.89 -7.56
CA PRO A 219 -35.71 3.77 -7.57
C PRO A 219 -35.32 5.26 -7.67
N LEU A 220 -34.03 5.57 -7.59
CA LEU A 220 -33.53 6.94 -7.59
C LEU A 220 -33.49 7.51 -9.01
N ARG A 221 -33.94 8.76 -9.15
CA ARG A 221 -33.68 9.52 -10.38
C ARG A 221 -32.18 9.77 -10.53
N PRO A 222 -31.65 9.94 -11.76
CA PRO A 222 -30.21 10.12 -11.99
C PRO A 222 -29.56 11.18 -11.10
N GLU A 223 -30.23 12.30 -10.87
CA GLU A 223 -29.72 13.41 -10.05
C GLU A 223 -29.63 13.04 -8.57
N GLN A 224 -30.51 12.16 -8.09
CA GLN A 224 -30.50 11.64 -6.70
C GLN A 224 -29.54 10.46 -6.53
N LYS A 225 -29.25 9.76 -7.64
CA LYS A 225 -28.35 8.62 -7.67
C LYS A 225 -26.89 9.05 -7.59
N LEU A 226 -26.55 10.23 -8.14
CA LEU A 226 -25.21 10.81 -8.07
C LEU A 226 -24.76 10.92 -6.60
N GLY A 227 -23.55 10.44 -6.30
CA GLY A 227 -23.00 10.42 -4.93
C GLY A 227 -23.39 9.20 -4.10
N THR A 228 -24.19 8.28 -4.65
CA THR A 228 -24.63 7.03 -3.99
C THR A 228 -23.95 5.82 -4.63
N PHE A 229 -24.37 4.61 -4.24
CA PHE A 229 -23.88 3.36 -4.79
C PHE A 229 -25.01 2.32 -4.92
N THR A 230 -24.83 1.35 -5.81
CA THR A 230 -25.51 0.04 -5.73
C THR A 230 -24.45 -1.05 -5.72
N PHE A 231 -24.79 -2.24 -5.22
CA PHE A 231 -23.91 -3.40 -5.27
C PHE A 231 -24.70 -4.68 -5.45
N ALA A 232 -24.03 -5.73 -5.93
CA ALA A 232 -24.56 -7.08 -5.95
C ALA A 232 -23.50 -8.07 -5.45
N ASN A 233 -23.93 -9.11 -4.74
CA ASN A 233 -23.10 -10.26 -4.40
C ASN A 233 -23.08 -11.21 -5.60
N VAL A 234 -21.90 -11.65 -6.02
CA VAL A 234 -21.71 -12.53 -7.17
C VAL A 234 -20.72 -13.64 -6.84
N GLN A 235 -20.82 -14.76 -7.54
CA GLN A 235 -19.81 -15.83 -7.49
C GLN A 235 -18.76 -15.57 -8.56
N ASN A 236 -17.50 -15.52 -8.16
CA ASN A 236 -16.37 -15.34 -9.06
C ASN A 236 -15.24 -16.30 -8.65
N ASN A 237 -14.83 -17.17 -9.57
CA ASN A 237 -13.78 -18.19 -9.34
C ASN A 237 -13.97 -19.00 -8.03
N GLY A 238 -15.22 -19.37 -7.70
CA GLY A 238 -15.55 -20.14 -6.50
C GLY A 238 -15.56 -19.33 -5.20
N LYS A 239 -15.45 -18.01 -5.26
CA LYS A 239 -15.52 -17.08 -4.12
C LYS A 239 -16.71 -16.12 -4.30
N SER A 240 -17.42 -15.85 -3.21
CA SER A 240 -18.42 -14.77 -3.17
C SER A 240 -17.72 -13.42 -3.05
N ILE A 241 -18.03 -12.48 -3.96
CA ILE A 241 -17.49 -11.11 -3.94
C ILE A 241 -18.62 -10.08 -4.11
N GLU A 242 -18.42 -8.85 -3.65
CA GLU A 242 -19.32 -7.72 -3.97
C GLU A 242 -18.79 -6.93 -5.16
N ILE A 243 -19.65 -6.65 -6.15
CA ILE A 243 -19.34 -5.70 -7.22
C ILE A 243 -20.18 -4.44 -7.03
N VAL A 244 -19.51 -3.28 -7.01
CA VAL A 244 -20.08 -1.99 -6.61
C VAL A 244 -20.07 -0.99 -7.77
N ASN A 245 -21.23 -0.41 -8.05
CA ASN A 245 -21.41 0.73 -8.94
C ASN A 245 -21.30 2.02 -8.10
N LEU A 246 -20.20 2.77 -8.21
CA LEU A 246 -20.02 4.06 -7.53
C LEU A 246 -20.49 5.20 -8.44
N TYR A 247 -21.55 5.90 -8.09
CA TYR A 247 -22.13 6.94 -8.97
C TYR A 247 -21.40 8.27 -8.84
N GLY A 248 -20.17 8.33 -9.37
CA GLY A 248 -19.36 9.56 -9.46
C GLY A 248 -19.63 10.40 -10.72
N GLN A 249 -20.61 10.02 -11.53
CA GLN A 249 -20.84 10.59 -12.86
C GLN A 249 -22.34 10.73 -13.14
N LEU A 250 -22.84 11.90 -13.55
CA LEU A 250 -24.27 12.06 -13.86
C LEU A 250 -24.60 11.50 -15.25
N ASN A 251 -23.98 12.07 -16.28
CA ASN A 251 -24.16 11.70 -17.70
C ASN A 251 -22.99 10.85 -18.21
N TYR A 252 -22.86 10.60 -19.50
CA TYR A 252 -21.71 9.91 -20.11
C TYR A 252 -21.52 10.34 -21.58
N GLY A 253 -20.32 10.11 -22.12
CA GLY A 253 -20.03 10.41 -23.53
C GLY A 253 -18.58 10.13 -23.91
N ALA A 254 -18.28 10.28 -25.20
CA ALA A 254 -16.94 10.12 -25.78
C ALA A 254 -16.35 11.47 -26.25
N ASP A 255 -16.97 12.59 -25.87
CA ASP A 255 -16.65 13.95 -26.32
C ASP A 255 -15.53 14.63 -25.50
N ARG A 256 -14.76 13.83 -24.73
CA ARG A 256 -13.65 14.26 -23.87
C ARG A 256 -14.01 15.31 -22.80
N LYS A 257 -15.30 15.51 -22.49
CA LYS A 257 -15.71 16.35 -21.37
C LYS A 257 -15.37 15.70 -20.03
N LEU A 258 -15.17 16.55 -19.02
CA LEU A 258 -15.14 16.12 -17.62
C LEU A 258 -16.56 15.74 -17.20
N TYR A 259 -16.76 14.45 -16.96
CA TYR A 259 -18.00 13.90 -16.43
C TYR A 259 -17.90 13.51 -14.96
N THR A 260 -16.70 13.21 -14.48
CA THR A 260 -16.46 12.88 -13.07
C THR A 260 -16.73 14.08 -12.19
N VAL A 261 -17.61 13.88 -11.21
CA VAL A 261 -17.87 14.81 -10.12
C VAL A 261 -17.14 14.24 -8.91
N TYR A 262 -16.01 14.84 -8.54
CA TYR A 262 -15.10 14.26 -7.53
C TYR A 262 -15.78 14.09 -6.17
N GLU A 263 -16.59 15.07 -5.75
CA GLU A 263 -17.35 15.03 -4.51
C GLU A 263 -18.37 13.87 -4.51
N ALA A 264 -18.97 13.59 -5.67
CA ALA A 264 -19.89 12.47 -5.82
C ALA A 264 -19.15 11.12 -5.79
N LEU A 265 -17.98 11.02 -6.42
CA LEU A 265 -17.16 9.81 -6.37
C LEU A 265 -16.70 9.52 -4.94
N GLU A 266 -16.23 10.55 -4.22
CA GLU A 266 -15.86 10.45 -2.81
C GLU A 266 -17.06 10.04 -1.95
N SER A 267 -18.20 10.73 -2.10
CA SER A 267 -19.43 10.41 -1.39
C SER A 267 -19.85 8.96 -1.61
N ALA A 268 -19.89 8.49 -2.87
CA ALA A 268 -20.28 7.12 -3.20
C ALA A 268 -19.36 6.08 -2.54
N LEU A 269 -18.05 6.30 -2.61
CA LEU A 269 -17.05 5.42 -2.00
C LEU A 269 -17.20 5.38 -0.47
N PHE A 270 -17.31 6.55 0.16
CA PHE A 270 -17.43 6.66 1.62
C PHE A 270 -18.76 6.07 2.12
N SER A 271 -19.86 6.31 1.42
CA SER A 271 -21.16 5.73 1.78
C SER A 271 -21.16 4.21 1.67
N TYR A 272 -20.54 3.62 0.64
CA TYR A 272 -20.41 2.16 0.54
C TYR A 272 -19.58 1.60 1.70
N LEU A 273 -18.40 2.20 1.97
CA LEU A 273 -17.51 1.72 3.03
C LEU A 273 -18.12 1.88 4.42
N ALA A 274 -18.84 2.97 4.68
CA ALA A 274 -19.61 3.14 5.92
C ALA A 274 -20.68 2.06 6.05
N ASN A 275 -21.47 1.83 5.00
CA ASN A 275 -22.48 0.76 5.00
C ASN A 275 -21.88 -0.64 5.21
N ARG A 276 -20.72 -0.92 4.60
CA ARG A 276 -20.01 -2.20 4.80
C ARG A 276 -19.49 -2.32 6.24
N LEU A 277 -18.96 -1.23 6.80
CA LEU A 277 -18.49 -1.19 8.18
C LEU A 277 -19.63 -1.44 9.17
N ASP A 278 -20.81 -0.86 8.95
CA ASP A 278 -21.99 -1.11 9.78
C ASP A 278 -22.43 -2.58 9.75
N ARG A 279 -22.24 -3.26 8.60
CA ARG A 279 -22.57 -4.68 8.43
C ARG A 279 -21.54 -5.62 9.09
N GLU A 280 -20.26 -5.25 9.15
CA GLU A 280 -19.17 -6.17 9.52
C GLU A 280 -18.40 -5.78 10.79
N GLY A 281 -18.54 -4.54 11.27
CA GLY A 281 -17.83 -3.99 12.43
C GLY A 281 -16.34 -3.70 12.20
N ASN A 282 -15.68 -4.37 11.25
CA ASN A 282 -14.28 -4.13 10.88
C ASN A 282 -14.00 -4.50 9.41
N LEU A 283 -13.33 -3.59 8.70
CA LEU A 283 -13.01 -3.76 7.27
C LEU A 283 -11.53 -4.06 6.99
N SER A 284 -10.70 -4.24 8.02
CA SER A 284 -9.25 -4.45 7.85
C SER A 284 -8.89 -5.68 7.04
N HIS A 285 -9.79 -6.66 6.96
CA HIS A 285 -9.57 -7.87 6.18
C HIS A 285 -9.88 -7.68 4.68
N LEU A 286 -10.59 -6.62 4.29
CA LEU A 286 -11.09 -6.45 2.92
C LEU A 286 -9.98 -6.02 1.95
N LYS A 287 -9.89 -6.78 0.87
CA LYS A 287 -9.13 -6.45 -0.33
C LYS A 287 -10.06 -5.84 -1.37
N ILE A 288 -9.97 -4.52 -1.56
CA ILE A 288 -10.82 -3.79 -2.51
C ILE A 288 -10.07 -3.55 -3.81
N GLY A 289 -10.64 -3.96 -4.93
CA GLY A 289 -10.13 -3.68 -6.27
C GLY A 289 -10.84 -2.50 -6.93
N VAL A 290 -10.08 -1.63 -7.59
CA VAL A 290 -10.59 -0.62 -8.53
C VAL A 290 -9.78 -0.62 -9.83
N PRO A 291 -10.37 -0.26 -10.99
CA PRO A 291 -9.59 -0.01 -12.20
C PRO A 291 -8.55 1.11 -11.96
N LYS A 292 -7.33 0.95 -12.48
CA LYS A 292 -6.38 2.05 -12.58
C LYS A 292 -7.01 3.14 -13.45
N TYR A 293 -6.96 4.39 -12.99
CA TYR A 293 -7.65 5.52 -13.62
C TYR A 293 -9.20 5.45 -13.55
N ILE A 294 -9.76 4.80 -12.51
CA ILE A 294 -11.18 4.93 -12.17
C ILE A 294 -11.57 6.41 -12.17
N GLY A 295 -12.65 6.77 -12.87
CA GLY A 295 -13.11 8.14 -13.01
C GLY A 295 -12.23 9.07 -13.87
N CYS A 296 -11.08 8.63 -14.37
CA CYS A 296 -10.18 9.49 -15.14
C CYS A 296 -10.24 9.21 -16.64
N ALA A 297 -10.16 7.94 -17.04
CA ALA A 297 -9.99 7.57 -18.45
C ALA A 297 -11.10 8.11 -19.38
N ARG A 298 -12.29 7.50 -19.34
CA ARG A 298 -13.42 7.93 -20.20
C ARG A 298 -14.18 9.13 -19.65
N ALA A 299 -14.09 9.37 -18.35
CA ALA A 299 -14.86 10.39 -17.66
C ALA A 299 -14.09 11.71 -17.46
N GLY A 300 -12.84 11.78 -17.91
CA GLY A 300 -12.04 13.01 -17.99
C GLY A 300 -11.48 13.53 -16.66
N GLY A 301 -11.61 12.78 -15.56
CA GLY A 301 -11.07 13.19 -14.25
C GLY A 301 -9.55 13.17 -14.17
N ASP A 302 -9.01 13.88 -13.18
CA ASP A 302 -7.59 13.94 -12.82
C ASP A 302 -7.24 12.80 -11.85
N TRP A 303 -6.25 12.01 -12.22
CA TRP A 303 -5.82 10.87 -11.42
C TRP A 303 -5.26 11.25 -10.05
N ASN A 304 -4.61 12.41 -9.91
CA ASN A 304 -4.07 12.84 -8.62
C ASN A 304 -5.20 13.14 -7.62
N VAL A 305 -6.30 13.73 -8.10
CA VAL A 305 -7.49 14.00 -7.28
C VAL A 305 -8.15 12.68 -6.86
N VAL A 306 -8.39 11.78 -7.81
CA VAL A 306 -9.01 10.47 -7.52
C VAL A 306 -8.13 9.61 -6.61
N LYS A 307 -6.81 9.58 -6.84
CA LYS A 307 -5.85 8.91 -5.96
C LYS A 307 -5.94 9.44 -4.53
N GLY A 308 -6.05 10.76 -4.35
CA GLY A 308 -6.26 11.38 -3.05
C GLY A 308 -7.54 10.91 -2.35
N ILE A 309 -8.65 10.76 -3.08
CA ILE A 309 -9.92 10.23 -2.57
C ILE A 309 -9.74 8.78 -2.08
N LEU A 310 -9.12 7.91 -2.89
CA LEU A 310 -8.88 6.51 -2.54
C LEU A 310 -7.96 6.37 -1.32
N GLU A 311 -6.92 7.20 -1.21
CA GLU A 311 -6.02 7.22 -0.05
C GLU A 311 -6.71 7.72 1.21
N LYS A 312 -7.61 8.70 1.10
CA LYS A 312 -8.43 9.18 2.22
C LYS A 312 -9.34 8.06 2.72
N ALA A 313 -9.99 7.32 1.82
CA ALA A 313 -10.82 6.18 2.17
C ALA A 313 -10.02 5.05 2.84
N THR A 314 -8.85 4.69 2.29
CA THR A 314 -7.91 3.71 2.85
C THR A 314 -7.61 4.02 4.33
N LYS A 315 -7.29 5.28 4.64
CA LYS A 315 -6.96 5.72 5.99
C LYS A 315 -8.18 5.77 6.92
N HIS A 316 -9.30 6.28 6.41
CA HIS A 316 -10.50 6.50 7.22
C HIS A 316 -11.17 5.19 7.63
N PHE A 317 -11.26 4.22 6.71
CA PHE A 317 -11.96 2.95 6.93
C PHE A 317 -11.02 1.78 7.24
N ASN A 318 -9.70 2.02 7.27
CA ASN A 318 -8.68 0.99 7.48
C ASN A 318 -8.84 -0.20 6.50
N VAL A 319 -8.93 0.09 5.20
CA VAL A 319 -9.08 -0.90 4.12
C VAL A 319 -7.86 -0.92 3.21
N SER A 320 -7.66 -2.00 2.45
CA SER A 320 -6.65 -2.06 1.40
C SER A 320 -7.28 -1.82 0.03
N ILE A 321 -6.88 -0.76 -0.68
CA ILE A 321 -7.34 -0.46 -2.05
C ILE A 321 -6.24 -0.80 -3.06
N HIS A 322 -6.59 -1.65 -4.02
CA HIS A 322 -5.76 -2.18 -5.07
C HIS A 322 -6.22 -1.62 -6.42
N THR A 323 -5.32 -1.02 -7.19
CA THR A 323 -5.60 -0.58 -8.56
C THR A 323 -5.14 -1.63 -9.56
N TYR A 324 -5.96 -1.88 -10.59
CA TYR A 324 -5.66 -2.85 -11.63
C TYR A 324 -5.56 -2.17 -12.99
N GLU A 325 -4.38 -2.30 -13.61
CA GLU A 325 -4.15 -1.89 -14.99
C GLU A 325 -4.31 -3.09 -15.91
N PHE A 326 -5.24 -3.00 -16.86
CA PHE A 326 -5.43 -4.05 -17.85
C PHE A 326 -4.15 -4.20 -18.67
N ALA A 327 -3.60 -5.41 -18.74
CA ALA A 327 -2.50 -5.70 -19.66
C ALA A 327 -3.09 -5.74 -21.07
N ALA A 328 -2.58 -4.87 -21.94
CA ALA A 328 -2.92 -4.88 -23.36
C ALA A 328 -2.48 -6.20 -24.02
#